data_AF-A0A1V6DDI0-F1
#
_entry.id   AF-A0A1V6DDI0-F1
#
_cell.length_a   1.000
_cell.length_b   1.000
_cell.length_c   1.000
_cell.angle_alpha   90.00
_cell.angle_beta   90.00
_cell.angle_gamma   90.00
#
_symmetry.space_group_name_H-M   'P 1'
#
loop_
_entity.id
_entity.type
_entity.pdbx_description
1 polymer ?
#
loop_
_entity_poly.entity_id
_entity_poly.type
_entity_poly.pdbx_seq_one_letter_code
_entity_poly.pdbx_strand_id
1 'polypeptide(L)'
;MMGGNNDWRLTNQEKFLKGSILVRKRYVKPREDWDHDHCVFCWAKFMEDERSDALNEGYVTSDGRHWICLTCFHDFHESFEWKVELRRQEEHQ
;
A
#
# COMPACT_ATOMS: atom_id res chain seq x y z
N MET A 1 23.93 16.10 -14.94
CA MET A 1 23.41 14.73 -15.15
C MET A 1 21.92 14.78 -14.83
N MET A 2 21.05 14.93 -15.84
CA MET A 2 19.60 14.90 -15.63
C MET A 2 19.16 13.44 -15.65
N GLY A 3 19.25 12.77 -14.50
CA GLY A 3 18.63 11.47 -14.29
C GLY A 3 17.12 11.68 -14.23
N GLY A 4 16.42 11.38 -15.33
CA GLY A 4 14.97 11.47 -15.39
C GLY A 4 14.35 10.52 -14.38
N ASN A 5 13.79 11.06 -13.30
CA ASN A 5 12.98 10.36 -12.32
C ASN A 5 11.61 9.98 -12.94
N ASN A 6 11.60 9.22 -14.03
CA ASN A 6 10.39 8.76 -14.69
C ASN A 6 10.16 7.29 -14.37
N ASP A 7 10.04 7.00 -13.07
CA ASP A 7 9.66 5.67 -12.60
C ASP A 7 8.27 5.33 -13.18
N TRP A 8 8.17 4.24 -13.92
CA TRP A 8 6.94 3.84 -14.62
C TRP A 8 5.78 3.59 -13.66
N ARG A 9 6.07 3.37 -12.36
CA ARG A 9 5.06 3.22 -11.31
C ARG A 9 4.38 4.54 -10.97
N LEU A 10 4.99 5.69 -11.30
CA LEU A 10 4.44 7.01 -11.06
C LEU A 10 3.65 7.48 -12.30
N THR A 11 2.33 7.56 -12.15
CA THR A 11 1.42 7.94 -13.24
C THR A 11 0.60 9.19 -12.91
N ASN A 12 0.11 9.33 -11.67
CA ASN A 12 -0.60 10.51 -11.14
C ASN A 12 -0.99 10.33 -9.65
N GLN A 13 -0.41 9.35 -8.96
CA GLN A 13 -0.83 8.97 -7.61
C GLN A 13 -0.60 10.07 -6.58
N GLU A 14 0.35 10.97 -6.84
CA GLU A 14 0.64 12.14 -6.00
C GLU A 14 -0.59 12.99 -5.69
N LYS A 15 -1.57 13.05 -6.61
CA LYS A 15 -2.78 13.86 -6.47
C LYS A 15 -3.67 13.43 -5.30
N PHE A 16 -3.59 12.16 -4.90
CA PHE A 16 -4.45 11.59 -3.86
C PHE A 16 -3.68 10.87 -2.76
N LEU A 17 -2.41 10.51 -2.97
CA LEU A 17 -1.58 9.84 -1.95
C LEU A 17 -0.61 10.79 -1.25
N LYS A 18 -0.25 11.94 -1.83
CA LYS A 18 0.75 12.82 -1.19
C LYS A 18 0.22 13.37 0.14
N GLY A 19 1.03 13.25 1.19
CA GLY A 19 0.68 13.62 2.56
C GLY A 19 -0.38 12.74 3.22
N SER A 20 -0.75 11.61 2.59
CA SER A 20 -1.75 10.69 3.15
C SER A 20 -1.23 9.94 4.36
N ILE A 21 -2.17 9.59 5.24
CA ILE A 21 -1.92 8.72 6.39
C ILE A 21 -2.14 7.27 5.93
N LEU A 22 -1.12 6.45 6.14
CA LEU A 22 -1.11 5.05 5.80
C LEU A 22 -1.11 4.20 7.07
N VAL A 23 -1.85 3.11 7.05
CA VAL A 23 -1.91 2.11 8.12
C VAL A 23 -1.30 0.82 7.60
N ARG A 24 -0.29 0.29 8.29
CA ARG A 24 0.23 -1.05 7.99
C ARG A 24 -0.75 -2.08 8.52
N LYS A 25 -1.25 -2.96 7.65
CA LYS A 25 -2.13 -4.05 8.06
C LYS A 25 -2.00 -5.24 7.12
N ARG A 26 -2.35 -6.43 7.63
CA ARG A 26 -2.55 -7.61 6.79
C ARG A 26 -3.77 -7.40 5.87
N TYR A 27 -3.63 -7.87 4.64
CA TYR A 27 -4.72 -7.89 3.69
C TYR A 27 -5.79 -8.85 4.18
N VAL A 28 -7.02 -8.36 4.21
CA VAL A 28 -8.21 -9.12 4.55
C VAL A 28 -9.21 -8.76 3.47
N LYS A 29 -9.78 -9.76 2.81
CA LYS A 29 -10.74 -9.50 1.75
C LYS A 29 -11.92 -8.72 2.37
N PRO A 30 -12.33 -7.59 1.77
CA PRO A 30 -13.42 -6.80 2.33
C PRO A 30 -14.76 -7.55 2.29
N ARG A 31 -14.89 -8.53 1.38
CA ARG A 31 -16.08 -9.38 1.17
C ARG A 31 -15.67 -10.75 0.66
N GLU A 32 -16.52 -11.76 0.87
CA GLU A 32 -16.23 -13.14 0.47
C GLU A 32 -16.03 -13.32 -1.03
N ASP A 33 -16.79 -12.58 -1.86
CA ASP A 33 -16.68 -12.55 -3.32
C ASP A 33 -15.58 -11.62 -3.87
N TRP A 34 -14.78 -11.01 -3.00
CA TRP A 34 -13.71 -10.12 -3.43
C TRP A 34 -12.45 -10.94 -3.76
N ASP A 35 -12.04 -10.90 -5.02
CA ASP A 35 -10.97 -11.75 -5.53
C ASP A 35 -9.58 -11.32 -5.00
N HIS A 36 -9.23 -10.05 -5.18
CA HIS A 36 -7.95 -9.46 -4.72
C HIS A 36 -7.95 -7.93 -4.86
N ASP A 37 -7.00 -7.28 -4.19
CA ASP A 37 -6.63 -5.89 -4.44
C ASP A 37 -5.29 -5.80 -5.16
N HIS A 38 -4.95 -4.59 -5.61
CA HIS A 38 -3.67 -4.32 -6.26
C HIS A 38 -2.95 -3.13 -5.62
N CYS A 39 -1.62 -3.19 -5.64
CA CYS A 39 -0.79 -2.05 -5.34
C CYS A 39 -1.04 -0.95 -6.37
N VAL A 40 -1.35 0.26 -5.92
CA VAL A 40 -1.62 1.44 -6.76
C VAL A 40 -0.43 1.89 -7.62
N PHE A 41 0.77 1.37 -7.33
CA PHE A 41 2.02 1.68 -8.02
C PHE A 41 2.43 0.57 -8.98
N CYS A 42 2.74 -0.61 -8.45
CA CYS A 42 3.30 -1.72 -9.23
C CYS A 42 2.29 -2.78 -9.63
N TRP A 43 1.01 -2.64 -9.25
CA TRP A 43 -0.04 -3.63 -9.52
C TRP A 43 0.25 -5.02 -8.92
N ALA A 44 1.13 -5.12 -7.91
CA ALA A 44 1.28 -6.34 -7.13
C ALA A 44 -0.06 -6.71 -6.50
N LYS A 45 -0.42 -8.00 -6.58
CA LYS A 45 -1.69 -8.50 -6.06
C LYS A 45 -1.66 -8.62 -4.55
N PHE A 46 -2.78 -8.33 -3.92
CA PHE A 46 -3.02 -8.56 -2.50
C PHE A 46 -4.10 -9.61 -2.30
N MET A 47 -3.78 -10.67 -1.58
CA MET A 47 -4.70 -11.76 -1.25
C MET A 47 -4.49 -12.23 0.18
N GLU A 48 -5.54 -12.80 0.78
CA GLU A 48 -5.44 -13.44 2.09
C GLU A 48 -4.69 -14.77 2.03
N ASP A 49 -4.68 -15.41 0.85
CA ASP A 49 -4.08 -16.72 0.67
C ASP A 49 -2.55 -16.63 0.67
N GLU A 50 -1.93 -17.10 1.74
CA GLU A 50 -0.47 -17.13 1.90
C GLU A 50 0.24 -18.14 1.00
N ARG A 51 -0.51 -18.99 0.27
CA ARG A 51 0.06 -19.99 -0.65
C ARG A 51 0.23 -19.46 -2.06
N SER A 52 -0.30 -18.26 -2.35
CA SER A 52 -0.15 -17.59 -3.64
C SER A 52 1.10 -16.70 -3.66
N ASP A 53 1.54 -16.30 -4.86
CA ASP A 53 2.60 -15.31 -5.07
C ASP A 53 2.18 -13.88 -4.69
N ALA A 54 0.92 -13.69 -4.28
CA ALA A 54 0.38 -12.42 -3.85
C ALA A 54 0.89 -11.99 -2.47
N LEU A 55 0.80 -10.68 -2.26
CA LEU A 55 1.13 -10.04 -1.00
C LEU A 55 -0.03 -10.17 0.00
N ASN A 56 0.30 -10.48 1.24
CA ASN A 56 -0.66 -10.60 2.33
C ASN A 56 -0.55 -9.46 3.36
N GLU A 57 0.42 -8.56 3.19
CA GLU A 57 0.61 -7.38 4.04
C GLU A 57 1.00 -6.17 3.19
N GLY A 58 0.46 -5.02 3.55
CA GLY A 58 0.81 -3.75 2.93
C GLY A 58 0.39 -2.56 3.77
N TYR A 59 0.60 -1.39 3.20
CA TYR A 59 0.09 -0.14 3.69
C TYR A 59 -1.19 0.19 2.95
N VAL A 60 -2.23 0.59 3.69
CA VAL A 60 -3.46 1.08 3.12
C VAL A 60 -3.70 2.51 3.58
N THR A 61 -4.29 3.34 2.73
CA THR A 61 -4.79 4.66 3.15
C THR A 61 -5.85 4.53 4.25
N SER A 62 -6.02 5.57 5.07
CA SER A 62 -6.97 5.56 6.20
C SER A 62 -8.43 5.32 5.80
N ASP A 63 -8.80 5.65 4.56
CA ASP A 63 -10.10 5.34 3.94
C ASP A 63 -10.23 3.89 3.44
N GLY A 64 -9.14 3.11 3.51
CA GLY A 64 -9.12 1.68 3.17
C GLY A 64 -9.13 1.39 1.67
N ARG A 65 -8.97 2.40 0.81
CA ARG A 65 -9.19 2.26 -0.65
C ARG A 65 -7.93 1.99 -1.46
N HIS A 66 -6.79 2.52 -1.02
CA HIS A 66 -5.55 2.42 -1.80
C HIS A 66 -4.52 1.59 -1.07
N TRP A 67 -4.14 0.47 -1.67
CA TRP A 67 -3.10 -0.41 -1.16
C TRP A 67 -1.75 -0.11 -1.79
N ILE A 68 -0.71 -0.21 -0.96
CA ILE A 68 0.68 0.07 -1.30
C ILE A 68 1.52 -1.06 -0.71
N CYS A 69 2.27 -1.77 -1.55
CA CYS A 69 3.16 -2.83 -1.08
C CYS A 69 4.35 -2.25 -0.32
N LEU A 70 5.00 -3.07 0.52
CA LEU A 70 6.16 -2.64 1.32
C LEU A 70 7.28 -2.05 0.45
N THR A 71 7.51 -2.63 -0.73
CA THR A 71 8.53 -2.15 -1.67
C THR A 71 8.21 -0.74 -2.16
N CYS A 72 7.00 -0.52 -2.70
CA CYS A 72 6.60 0.80 -3.18
C CYS A 72 6.47 1.81 -2.04
N PHE A 73 6.10 1.36 -0.84
CA PHE A 73 6.14 2.19 0.34
C PHE A 73 7.57 2.70 0.58
N HIS A 74 8.55 1.81 0.66
CA HIS A 74 9.95 2.21 0.88
C HIS A 74 10.48 3.12 -0.23
N ASP A 75 10.19 2.83 -1.50
CA ASP A 75 10.64 3.63 -2.63
C ASP A 75 10.06 5.07 -2.64
N PHE A 76 8.82 5.24 -2.20
CA PHE A 76 8.08 6.50 -2.39
C PHE A 76 7.74 7.25 -1.11
N HIS A 77 7.94 6.68 0.09
CA HIS A 77 7.49 7.29 1.34
C HIS A 77 8.01 8.71 1.58
N GLU A 78 9.30 8.97 1.28
CA GLU A 78 9.89 10.30 1.43
C GLU A 78 9.31 11.28 0.40
N SER A 79 9.19 10.84 -0.86
CA SER A 79 8.69 11.68 -1.96
C SER A 79 7.21 12.04 -1.80
N PHE A 80 6.44 11.13 -1.22
CA PHE A 80 5.00 11.31 -0.99
C PHE A 80 4.68 11.83 0.41
N GLU A 81 5.69 12.06 1.26
CA GLU A 81 5.53 12.59 2.62
C GLU A 81 4.51 11.77 3.44
N TRP A 82 4.51 10.45 3.26
CA TRP A 82 3.54 9.57 3.91
C TRP A 82 3.74 9.51 5.42
N LYS A 83 2.64 9.51 6.15
CA LYS A 83 2.62 9.33 7.60
C LYS A 83 2.11 7.94 7.91
N VAL A 84 2.92 7.13 8.60
CA VAL A 84 2.48 5.81 9.04
C VAL A 84 1.80 5.95 10.40
N GLU A 85 0.51 5.64 10.43
CA GLU A 85 -0.21 5.48 11.68
C GLU A 85 0.17 4.14 12.32
N LEU A 86 0.99 4.23 13.36
CA LEU A 86 1.28 3.10 14.23
C LEU A 86 0.06 2.84 15.10
N ARG A 87 -0.87 2.01 14.61
CA ARG A 87 -1.84 1.39 15.51
C ARG A 87 -1.07 0.45 16.42
N ARG A 88 -0.82 0.89 17.66
CA ARG A 88 -0.47 -0.02 18.75
C ARG A 88 -1.58 -1.06 18.77
N GLN A 89 -1.25 -2.31 18.46
CA GLN A 89 -2.17 -3.38 18.75
C GLN A 89 -2.30 -3.38 20.27
N GLU A 90 -3.44 -2.92 20.78
CA GLU A 90 -3.79 -3.19 22.16
C GLU A 90 -3.97 -4.70 22.23
N GLU A 91 -2.93 -5.38 22.70
CA GLU A 91 -2.98 -6.74 23.20
C GLU A 91 -4.04 -6.76 24.30
N HIS A 92 -5.29 -7.06 23.93
CA HIS A 92 -6.29 -7.42 24.92
C HIS A 92 -6.02 -8.88 25.31
N GLN A 93 -5.54 -9.00 26.54
CA GLN A 93 -5.21 -10.21 27.28
C GLN A 93 -6.35 -11.23 27.30
#